data_AF-A0A9D2E2Q5-F1
#
_entry.id   AF-A0A9D2E2Q5-F1
#
_cell.length_a   1.000
_cell.length_b   1.000
_cell.length_c   1.000
_cell.angle_alpha   90.00
_cell.angle_beta   90.00
_cell.angle_gamma   90.00
#
_symmetry.space_group_name_H-M   'P 1'
#
loop_
_entity.id
_entity.type
_entity.pdbx_description
1 polymer ?
#
loop_
_entity_poly.entity_id
_entity_poly.type
_entity_poly.pdbx_seq_one_letter_code
_entity_poly.pdbx_strand_id
1 'polypeptide(L)'
;MDAKTLGDFIAGRRRELGLTQAQLAARLHLTDKAVSRWERGVGLPDLATLEPLAAALEVSLAELMTARRQPQPLPEAEEAAAQTLALARQSRSAGQRALWWTCAACLGLFGAVAVFLVWVLAVSGPVAAASVASLLLGLGAWSVPLVQLARRRCTPTGCIFSLGLALAALSVQFADILTQVREGDWSALMDTMDTLLAVVVFFCAVTLALNLLAAVLGRYRK
;
A
#
# COMPACT_ATOMS: atom_id res chain seq x y z
N MET A 1 22.38 12.96 -1.35
CA MET A 1 23.29 11.80 -1.34
C MET A 1 23.17 11.11 -2.69
N ASP A 2 24.26 11.01 -3.44
CA ASP A 2 24.24 10.28 -4.72
C ASP A 2 24.36 8.77 -4.46
N ALA A 3 23.49 7.98 -5.09
CA ALA A 3 23.41 6.54 -4.87
C ALA A 3 24.67 5.81 -5.34
N LYS A 4 25.31 6.32 -6.39
CA LYS A 4 26.57 5.76 -6.89
C LYS A 4 27.72 6.03 -5.93
N THR A 5 27.84 7.25 -5.43
CA THR A 5 28.84 7.62 -4.41
C THR A 5 28.73 6.74 -3.15
N LEU A 6 27.51 6.48 -2.65
CA LEU A 6 27.30 5.55 -1.54
C LEU A 6 27.69 4.11 -1.90
N GLY A 7 27.29 3.65 -3.09
CA GLY A 7 27.60 2.31 -3.58
C GLY A 7 29.10 2.05 -3.65
N ASP A 8 29.86 3.01 -4.19
CA ASP A 8 31.31 2.96 -4.28
C ASP A 8 31.96 2.92 -2.87
N PHE A 9 31.44 3.71 -1.93
CA PHE A 9 31.89 3.70 -0.53
C PHE A 9 31.65 2.34 0.14
N ILE A 10 30.44 1.78 0.02
CA ILE A 10 30.10 0.44 0.55
C ILE A 10 31.03 -0.61 -0.05
N ALA A 11 31.22 -0.60 -1.37
CA ALA A 11 32.07 -1.55 -2.06
C ALA A 11 33.54 -1.42 -1.65
N GLY A 12 34.03 -0.20 -1.43
CA GLY A 12 35.37 0.08 -0.92
C GLY A 12 35.57 -0.52 0.46
N ARG A 13 34.72 -0.15 1.43
CA ARG A 13 34.80 -0.66 2.81
C ARG A 13 34.66 -2.16 2.90
N ARG A 14 33.75 -2.76 2.14
CA ARG A 14 33.61 -4.22 2.09
C ARG A 14 34.92 -4.90 1.65
N ARG A 15 35.58 -4.37 0.61
CA ARG A 15 36.85 -4.92 0.11
C ARG A 15 37.99 -4.74 1.11
N GLU A 16 38.05 -3.59 1.79
CA GLU A 16 39.03 -3.34 2.87
C GLU A 16 38.88 -4.33 4.03
N LEU A 17 37.66 -4.76 4.33
CA LEU A 17 37.38 -5.81 5.32
C LEU A 17 37.57 -7.24 4.80
N GLY A 18 37.98 -7.42 3.54
CA GLY A 18 38.16 -8.73 2.92
C GLY A 18 36.87 -9.54 2.73
N LEU A 19 35.70 -8.89 2.79
CA LEU A 19 34.41 -9.55 2.73
C LEU A 19 33.95 -9.73 1.28
N THR A 20 33.29 -10.85 0.97
CA THR A 20 32.52 -10.99 -0.27
C THR A 20 31.13 -10.35 -0.14
N GLN A 21 30.46 -10.06 -1.26
CA GLN A 21 29.07 -9.55 -1.22
C GLN A 21 28.14 -10.51 -0.47
N ALA A 22 28.33 -11.83 -0.64
CA ALA A 22 27.55 -12.85 0.05
C ALA A 22 27.81 -12.85 1.57
N GLN A 23 29.05 -12.64 2.01
CA GLN A 23 29.39 -12.56 3.44
C GLN A 23 28.78 -11.31 4.09
N LEU A 24 28.86 -10.15 3.42
CA LEU A 24 28.22 -8.93 3.92
C LEU A 24 26.69 -9.10 3.97
N ALA A 25 26.09 -9.68 2.93
CA ALA A 25 24.67 -9.96 2.89
C ALA A 25 24.23 -10.92 4.01
N ALA A 26 25.03 -11.96 4.29
CA ALA A 26 24.77 -12.91 5.37
C ALA A 26 24.76 -12.23 6.75
N ARG A 27 25.72 -11.31 7.02
CA ARG A 27 25.76 -10.52 8.26
C ARG A 27 24.53 -9.63 8.45
N LEU A 28 23.91 -9.20 7.34
CA LEU A 28 22.73 -8.33 7.34
C LEU A 28 21.41 -9.11 7.23
N HIS A 29 21.46 -10.44 7.12
CA HIS A 29 20.30 -11.30 6.82
C HIS A 29 19.58 -10.90 5.52
N LEU A 30 20.35 -10.51 4.50
CA LEU A 30 19.87 -10.11 3.18
C LEU A 30 20.42 -11.01 2.08
N THR A 31 19.94 -10.79 0.86
CA THR A 31 20.49 -11.44 -0.34
C THR A 31 21.72 -10.69 -0.83
N ASP A 32 22.68 -11.43 -1.39
CA ASP A 32 23.84 -10.89 -2.11
C ASP A 32 23.42 -9.90 -3.23
N LYS A 33 22.28 -10.17 -3.89
CA LYS A 33 21.66 -9.27 -4.88
C LYS A 33 21.32 -7.90 -4.32
N ALA A 34 20.92 -7.79 -3.05
CA ALA A 34 20.64 -6.50 -2.42
C ALA A 34 21.91 -5.67 -2.30
N VAL A 35 22.99 -6.27 -1.78
CA VAL A 35 24.31 -5.64 -1.68
C VAL A 35 24.84 -5.24 -3.06
N SER A 36 24.73 -6.13 -4.05
CA SER A 36 25.11 -5.84 -5.45
C SER A 36 24.34 -4.66 -6.06
N ARG A 37 23.07 -4.46 -5.71
CA ARG A 37 22.29 -3.30 -6.17
C ARG A 37 22.78 -2.01 -5.54
N TRP A 38 23.11 -2.03 -4.25
CA TRP A 38 23.65 -0.87 -3.55
C TRP A 38 25.02 -0.48 -4.09
N GLU A 39 25.94 -1.44 -4.24
CA GLU A 39 27.29 -1.19 -4.75
C GLU A 39 27.29 -0.65 -6.19
N ARG A 40 26.27 -0.95 -7.00
CA ARG A 40 26.13 -0.40 -8.37
C ARG A 40 25.35 0.92 -8.42
N GLY A 41 24.89 1.44 -7.30
CA GLY A 41 24.03 2.65 -7.25
C GLY A 41 22.63 2.45 -7.85
N VAL A 42 22.19 1.21 -8.08
CA VAL A 42 20.86 0.87 -8.63
C VAL A 42 19.76 0.92 -7.55
N GLY A 43 20.14 1.08 -6.29
CA GLY A 43 19.24 1.26 -5.17
C GLY A 43 19.98 1.73 -3.93
N LEU A 44 19.22 2.15 -2.93
CA LEU A 44 19.72 2.56 -1.63
C LEU A 44 19.33 1.53 -0.56
N PRO A 45 20.10 1.40 0.54
CA PRO A 45 19.67 0.66 1.72
C PRO A 45 18.42 1.31 2.35
N ASP A 46 17.52 0.49 2.91
CA ASP A 46 16.34 0.98 3.62
C ASP A 46 16.74 1.55 5.00
N LEU A 47 15.86 2.38 5.56
CA LEU A 47 16.03 3.06 6.85
C LEU A 47 16.32 2.09 8.01
N ALA A 48 15.79 0.87 7.94
CA ALA A 48 16.03 -0.20 8.91
C ALA A 48 17.41 -0.86 8.75
N THR A 49 18.01 -0.80 7.57
CA THR A 49 19.29 -1.45 7.25
C THR A 49 20.50 -0.54 7.42
N LEU A 50 20.31 0.77 7.55
CA LEU A 50 21.40 1.75 7.67
C LEU A 50 22.29 1.51 8.90
N GLU A 51 21.69 1.34 10.09
CA GLU A 51 22.43 1.05 11.33
C GLU A 51 23.14 -0.31 11.29
N PRO A 52 22.47 -1.44 10.94
CA PRO A 52 23.15 -2.72 10.77
C PRO A 52 24.27 -2.70 9.72
N LEU A 53 24.09 -1.94 8.63
CA LEU A 53 25.08 -1.79 7.57
C LEU A 53 26.31 -1.02 8.06
N ALA A 54 26.11 0.08 8.80
CA ALA A 54 27.20 0.84 9.41
C ALA A 54 28.02 -0.05 10.36
N ALA A 55 27.34 -0.79 11.24
CA ALA A 55 27.96 -1.76 12.13
C ALA A 55 28.72 -2.87 11.39
N ALA A 56 28.15 -3.44 10.32
CA ALA A 56 28.78 -4.51 9.55
C ALA A 56 30.01 -4.06 8.73
N LEU A 57 30.08 -2.78 8.36
CA LEU A 57 31.18 -2.16 7.63
C LEU A 57 32.23 -1.48 8.54
N GLU A 58 32.02 -1.56 9.86
CA GLU A 58 32.88 -0.93 10.87
C GLU A 58 33.08 0.56 10.59
N VAL A 59 31.98 1.26 10.30
CA VAL A 59 31.93 2.72 10.09
C VAL A 59 30.82 3.33 10.94
N SER A 60 30.96 4.63 11.24
CA SER A 60 29.92 5.39 11.91
C SER A 60 28.71 5.63 10.99
N LEU A 61 27.53 5.89 11.56
CA LEU A 61 26.33 6.20 10.79
C LEU A 61 26.52 7.49 9.98
N ALA A 62 27.21 8.49 10.54
CA ALA A 62 27.55 9.74 9.87
C ALA A 62 28.46 9.52 8.64
N GLU A 63 29.48 8.66 8.76
CA GLU A 63 30.35 8.31 7.62
C GLU A 63 29.57 7.60 6.51
N LEU A 64 28.67 6.69 6.88
CA LEU A 64 27.81 6.01 5.92
C LEU A 64 26.84 7.00 5.23
N MET A 65 26.20 7.90 5.97
CA MET A 65 25.27 8.91 5.44
C MET A 65 25.97 10.02 4.63
N THR A 66 27.26 10.22 4.81
CA THR A 66 28.06 11.17 4.01
C THR A 66 28.86 10.48 2.90
N ALA A 67 28.89 9.14 2.89
CA ALA A 67 29.71 8.30 2.02
C ALA A 67 31.20 8.72 2.04
N ARG A 68 31.69 9.16 3.20
CA ARG A 68 33.06 9.67 3.39
C ARG A 68 33.61 9.21 4.73
N ARG A 69 34.88 8.82 4.75
CA ARG A 69 35.63 8.56 5.97
C ARG A 69 35.87 9.86 6.72
N GLN A 70 35.69 9.83 8.03
CA GLN A 70 36.08 10.93 8.91
C GLN A 70 37.35 10.50 9.67
N PRO A 71 38.44 11.28 9.60
CA PRO A 71 39.69 10.95 10.32
C PRO A 71 39.50 10.86 11.84
N GLN A 72 38.52 11.60 12.36
CA GLN A 72 38.08 11.53 13.75
C GLN A 72 36.56 11.47 13.77
N PRO A 73 35.95 10.49 14.44
CA PRO A 73 34.51 10.46 14.65
C PRO A 73 34.13 11.68 15.50
N LEU A 74 33.46 12.65 14.89
CA LEU A 74 32.90 13.81 15.58
C LEU A 74 31.61 13.37 16.29
N PRO A 75 31.53 13.41 17.63
CA PRO A 75 30.33 13.00 18.36
C PRO A 75 29.07 13.75 17.89
N GLU A 76 29.21 15.05 17.60
CA GLU A 76 28.13 15.90 17.09
C GLU A 76 27.58 15.42 15.73
N ALA A 77 28.46 14.95 14.83
CA ALA A 77 28.05 14.47 13.51
C ALA A 77 27.30 13.13 13.61
N GLU A 78 27.75 12.25 14.50
CA GLU A 78 27.11 10.96 14.76
C GLU A 78 25.75 11.14 15.45
N GLU A 79 25.65 12.04 16.42
CA GLU A 79 24.39 12.40 17.06
C GLU A 79 23.40 13.01 16.05
N ALA A 80 23.85 13.91 15.18
CA ALA A 80 23.00 14.48 14.13
C ALA A 80 22.51 13.41 13.13
N ALA A 81 23.38 12.48 12.73
CA ALA A 81 23.01 11.35 11.87
C ALA A 81 21.98 10.43 12.55
N ALA A 82 22.19 10.10 13.83
CA ALA A 82 21.25 9.31 14.61
C ALA A 82 19.90 10.02 14.80
N GLN A 83 19.91 11.32 15.11
CA GLN A 83 18.70 12.13 15.29
C GLN A 83 17.89 12.24 13.99
N THR A 84 18.55 12.47 12.85
CA THR A 84 17.87 12.52 11.54
C THR A 84 17.25 11.17 11.17
N LEU A 85 17.96 10.07 11.42
CA LEU A 85 17.44 8.71 11.24
C LEU A 85 16.25 8.43 12.18
N ALA A 86 16.34 8.85 13.45
CA ALA A 86 15.27 8.71 14.44
C ALA A 86 14.02 9.50 14.04
N LEU A 87 14.17 10.76 13.60
CA LEU A 87 13.08 11.59 13.12
C LEU A 87 12.41 10.98 11.88
N ALA A 88 13.21 10.48 10.93
CA ALA A 88 12.72 9.79 9.74
C ALA A 88 11.92 8.52 10.10
N ARG A 89 12.41 7.73 11.07
CA ARG A 89 11.70 6.55 11.59
C ARG A 89 10.38 6.95 12.26
N GLN A 90 10.41 7.98 13.10
CA GLN A 90 9.24 8.48 13.80
C GLN A 90 8.17 8.97 12.84
N SER A 91 8.53 9.80 11.86
CA SER A 91 7.64 10.31 10.80
C SER A 91 6.99 9.18 10.01
N ARG A 92 7.77 8.19 9.56
CA ARG A 92 7.27 7.02 8.83
C ARG A 92 6.28 6.21 9.67
N SER A 93 6.56 6.03 10.96
CA SER A 93 5.66 5.31 11.90
C SER A 93 4.36 6.06 12.17
N ALA A 94 4.40 7.39 12.23
CA ALA A 94 3.22 8.23 12.47
C ALA A 94 2.29 8.20 11.25
N GLY A 95 2.83 8.41 10.06
CA GLY A 95 2.06 8.30 8.81
C GLY A 95 1.49 6.90 8.57
N GLN A 96 2.23 5.84 8.95
CA GLN A 96 1.73 4.47 8.88
C GLN A 96 0.56 4.23 9.85
N ARG A 97 0.66 4.69 11.10
CA ARG A 97 -0.41 4.57 12.09
C ARG A 97 -1.65 5.35 11.67
N ALA A 98 -1.48 6.59 11.19
CA ALA A 98 -2.58 7.40 10.69
C ALA A 98 -3.33 6.70 9.55
N LEU A 99 -2.62 6.23 8.52
CA LEU A 99 -3.22 5.49 7.40
C LEU A 99 -3.99 4.25 7.87
N TRP A 100 -3.43 3.50 8.83
CA TRP A 100 -4.08 2.32 9.36
C TRP A 100 -5.40 2.67 10.06
N TRP A 101 -5.41 3.70 10.91
CA TRP A 101 -6.63 4.17 11.59
C TRP A 101 -7.67 4.70 10.61
N THR A 102 -7.26 5.41 9.57
CA THR A 102 -8.17 5.86 8.50
C THR A 102 -8.83 4.67 7.80
N CYS A 103 -8.06 3.68 7.37
CA CYS A 103 -8.63 2.47 6.76
C CYS A 103 -9.54 1.69 7.73
N ALA A 104 -9.15 1.58 9.00
CA ALA A 104 -9.96 0.91 10.02
C ALA A 104 -11.30 1.62 10.25
N ALA A 105 -11.31 2.95 10.28
CA ALA A 105 -12.53 3.75 10.38
C ALA A 105 -13.44 3.55 9.16
N CYS A 106 -12.88 3.56 7.95
CA CYS A 106 -13.65 3.27 6.73
C CYS A 106 -14.26 1.87 6.73
N LEU A 107 -13.52 0.85 7.16
CA LEU A 107 -14.02 -0.52 7.29
C LEU A 107 -15.12 -0.63 8.35
N GLY A 108 -14.97 0.07 9.48
CA GLY A 108 -16.02 0.15 10.50
C GLY A 108 -17.30 0.79 9.97
N LEU A 109 -17.18 1.89 9.22
CA LEU A 109 -18.30 2.54 8.55
C LEU A 109 -18.97 1.61 7.54
N PHE A 110 -18.20 0.90 6.71
CA PHE A 110 -18.75 -0.06 5.75
C PHE A 110 -19.49 -1.21 6.44
N GLY A 111 -18.99 -1.67 7.59
CA GLY A 111 -19.69 -2.64 8.43
C GLY A 111 -21.04 -2.11 8.92
N ALA A 112 -21.08 -0.87 9.42
CA ALA A 112 -22.33 -0.24 9.87
C ALA A 112 -23.34 -0.06 8.72
N VAL A 113 -22.87 0.38 7.55
CA VAL A 113 -23.71 0.49 6.33
C VAL A 113 -24.22 -0.88 5.90
N ALA A 114 -23.39 -1.92 5.92
CA ALA A 114 -23.81 -3.28 5.57
C ALA A 114 -24.92 -3.78 6.51
N VAL A 115 -24.81 -3.53 7.82
CA VAL A 115 -25.86 -3.88 8.79
C VAL A 115 -27.15 -3.13 8.50
N PHE A 116 -27.06 -1.82 8.20
CA PHE A 116 -28.23 -1.02 7.81
C PHE A 116 -28.89 -1.56 6.53
N LEU A 117 -28.11 -1.92 5.51
CA LEU A 117 -28.62 -2.49 4.26
C LEU A 117 -29.31 -3.84 4.48
N VAL A 118 -28.77 -4.68 5.37
CA VAL A 118 -29.43 -5.94 5.75
C VAL A 118 -30.75 -5.68 6.48
N TRP A 119 -30.81 -4.66 7.34
CA TRP A 119 -32.05 -4.24 7.97
C TRP A 119 -33.08 -3.72 6.94
N VAL A 120 -32.64 -2.92 5.96
CA VAL A 120 -33.49 -2.48 4.84
C VAL A 120 -34.05 -3.67 4.07
N LEU A 121 -33.21 -4.68 3.79
CA LEU A 121 -33.66 -5.90 3.13
C LEU A 121 -34.73 -6.66 3.94
N ALA A 122 -34.58 -6.70 5.27
CA ALA A 122 -35.53 -7.35 6.15
C ALA A 122 -36.90 -6.64 6.19
N VAL A 123 -36.91 -5.30 6.07
CA VAL A 123 -38.15 -4.50 6.09
C VAL A 123 -38.81 -4.46 4.71
N SER A 124 -38.02 -4.23 3.65
CA SER A 124 -38.53 -4.06 2.29
C SER A 124 -38.77 -5.38 1.57
N GLY A 125 -38.17 -6.49 2.02
CA GLY A 125 -38.35 -7.79 1.39
C GLY A 125 -37.74 -7.88 -0.02
N PRO A 126 -38.29 -8.73 -0.92
CA PRO A 126 -37.68 -9.04 -2.20
C PRO A 126 -37.49 -7.85 -3.14
N VAL A 127 -38.34 -6.82 -3.03
CA VAL A 127 -38.27 -5.64 -3.91
C VAL A 127 -36.96 -4.85 -3.76
N ALA A 128 -36.28 -4.95 -2.62
CA ALA A 128 -34.97 -4.30 -2.40
C ALA A 128 -33.78 -5.24 -2.58
N ALA A 129 -34.01 -6.52 -2.88
CA ALA A 129 -32.97 -7.56 -2.83
C ALA A 129 -31.81 -7.30 -3.78
N ALA A 130 -32.09 -6.95 -5.04
CA ALA A 130 -31.06 -6.70 -6.04
C ALA A 130 -30.23 -5.45 -5.71
N SER A 131 -30.90 -4.36 -5.32
CA SER A 131 -30.25 -3.11 -4.91
C SER A 131 -29.39 -3.28 -3.66
N VAL A 132 -29.86 -4.00 -2.64
CA VAL A 132 -29.07 -4.28 -1.43
C VAL A 132 -27.88 -5.18 -1.77
N ALA A 133 -28.08 -6.20 -2.60
CA ALA A 133 -27.01 -7.11 -2.99
C ALA A 133 -25.89 -6.41 -3.76
N SER A 134 -26.21 -5.54 -4.72
CA SER A 134 -25.21 -4.78 -5.48
C SER A 134 -24.40 -3.84 -4.58
N LEU A 135 -25.06 -3.16 -3.63
CA LEU A 135 -24.39 -2.28 -2.66
C LEU A 135 -23.45 -3.06 -1.72
N LEU A 136 -23.89 -4.22 -1.21
CA LEU A 136 -23.04 -5.07 -0.36
C LEU A 136 -21.81 -5.59 -1.11
N LEU A 137 -21.97 -5.99 -2.37
CA LEU A 137 -20.85 -6.38 -3.23
C LEU A 137 -19.90 -5.21 -3.51
N GLY A 138 -20.43 -4.00 -3.70
CA GLY A 138 -19.64 -2.78 -3.86
C GLY A 138 -18.82 -2.42 -2.63
N LEU A 139 -19.41 -2.49 -1.43
CA LEU A 139 -18.70 -2.33 -0.16
C LEU A 139 -17.61 -3.39 0.00
N GLY A 140 -17.91 -4.64 -0.37
CA GLY A 140 -16.93 -5.72 -0.42
C GLY A 140 -15.76 -5.40 -1.36
N ALA A 141 -16.05 -4.91 -2.56
CA ALA A 141 -15.05 -4.53 -3.56
C ALA A 141 -14.08 -3.47 -3.03
N TRP A 142 -14.55 -2.49 -2.25
CA TRP A 142 -13.72 -1.44 -1.64
C TRP A 142 -13.02 -1.89 -0.35
N SER A 143 -13.59 -2.82 0.40
CA SER A 143 -12.99 -3.32 1.65
C SER A 143 -11.63 -3.99 1.41
N VAL A 144 -11.47 -4.70 0.29
CA VAL A 144 -10.26 -5.44 -0.08
C VAL A 144 -9.04 -4.51 -0.28
N PRO A 145 -9.08 -3.50 -1.17
CA PRO A 145 -7.96 -2.58 -1.34
C PRO A 145 -7.72 -1.72 -0.09
N LEU A 146 -8.73 -1.40 0.71
CA LEU A 146 -8.53 -0.72 2.00
C LEU A 146 -7.73 -1.56 3.00
N VAL A 147 -8.01 -2.86 3.11
CA VAL A 147 -7.21 -3.79 3.94
C VAL A 147 -5.79 -3.93 3.40
N GLN A 148 -5.62 -4.04 2.09
CA GLN A 148 -4.31 -4.10 1.45
C GLN A 148 -3.49 -2.83 1.70
N LEU A 149 -4.15 -1.67 1.64
CA LEU A 149 -3.58 -0.36 1.95
C LEU A 149 -3.16 -0.24 3.42
N ALA A 150 -4.04 -0.64 4.35
CA ALA A 150 -3.77 -0.64 5.79
C ALA A 150 -2.57 -1.53 6.14
N ARG A 151 -2.44 -2.68 5.46
CA ARG A 151 -1.33 -3.62 5.64
C ARG A 151 -0.09 -3.25 4.82
N ARG A 152 -0.16 -2.24 3.94
CA ARG A 152 0.84 -1.90 2.91
C ARG A 152 1.36 -3.14 2.18
N ARG A 153 0.44 -4.03 1.82
CA ARG A 153 0.70 -5.28 1.12
C ARG A 153 -0.33 -5.47 0.03
N CYS A 154 0.10 -5.29 -1.21
CA CYS A 154 -0.71 -5.56 -2.38
C CYS A 154 -0.46 -6.98 -2.87
N THR A 155 -1.53 -7.76 -3.04
CA THR A 155 -1.47 -9.09 -3.66
C THR A 155 -2.27 -9.08 -4.95
N PRO A 156 -1.76 -9.66 -6.05
CA PRO A 156 -2.49 -9.69 -7.32
C PRO A 156 -3.84 -10.41 -7.17
N THR A 157 -3.88 -11.46 -6.35
CA THR A 157 -5.10 -12.19 -6.00
C THR A 157 -6.16 -11.31 -5.35
N GLY A 158 -5.76 -10.39 -4.47
CA GLY A 158 -6.70 -9.47 -3.82
C GLY A 158 -7.25 -8.42 -4.79
N CYS A 159 -6.43 -7.91 -5.72
CA CYS A 159 -6.91 -7.00 -6.76
C CYS A 159 -7.92 -7.66 -7.69
N ILE A 160 -7.65 -8.90 -8.11
CA ILE A 160 -8.58 -9.69 -8.92
C ILE A 160 -9.89 -9.91 -8.18
N PHE A 161 -9.83 -10.24 -6.89
CA PHE A 161 -11.02 -10.44 -6.07
C PHE A 161 -11.85 -9.16 -5.90
N SER A 162 -11.20 -8.01 -5.64
CA SER A 162 -11.85 -6.69 -5.58
C SER A 162 -12.57 -6.34 -6.89
N LEU A 163 -11.89 -6.50 -8.02
CA LEU A 163 -12.46 -6.24 -9.35
C LEU A 163 -13.59 -7.21 -9.68
N GLY A 164 -13.48 -8.48 -9.26
CA GLY A 164 -14.54 -9.48 -9.41
C GLY A 164 -15.80 -9.12 -8.63
N LEU A 165 -15.67 -8.64 -7.39
CA LEU A 165 -16.80 -8.14 -6.59
C LEU A 165 -17.43 -6.89 -7.22
N ALA A 166 -16.62 -5.98 -7.76
CA ALA A 166 -17.12 -4.80 -8.46
C ALA A 166 -17.90 -5.17 -9.72
N LEU A 167 -17.39 -6.12 -10.51
CA LEU A 167 -18.10 -6.64 -11.67
C LEU A 167 -19.41 -7.33 -11.27
N ALA A 168 -19.40 -8.13 -10.20
CA ALA A 168 -20.61 -8.77 -9.70
C ALA A 168 -21.67 -7.75 -9.24
N ALA A 169 -21.26 -6.67 -8.57
CA ALA A 169 -22.16 -5.58 -8.18
C ALA A 169 -22.86 -4.95 -9.40
N LEU A 170 -22.11 -4.64 -10.45
CA LEU A 170 -22.65 -4.10 -11.70
C LEU A 170 -23.55 -5.10 -12.43
N SER A 171 -23.17 -6.38 -12.45
CA SER A 171 -23.97 -7.45 -13.05
C SER A 171 -25.34 -7.60 -12.36
N VAL A 172 -25.38 -7.52 -11.03
CA VAL A 172 -26.65 -7.54 -10.27
C VAL A 172 -27.52 -6.34 -10.61
N GLN A 173 -26.94 -5.15 -10.71
CA GLN A 173 -27.69 -3.94 -11.06
C GLN A 173 -28.20 -3.97 -12.50
N PHE A 174 -27.42 -4.51 -13.43
CA PHE A 174 -27.86 -4.70 -14.81
C PHE A 174 -28.99 -5.74 -14.92
N ALA A 175 -28.93 -6.82 -14.13
CA ALA A 175 -30.00 -7.80 -14.06
C ALA A 175 -31.32 -7.18 -13.54
N ASP A 176 -31.23 -6.28 -12.54
CA ASP A 176 -32.37 -5.55 -11.99
C ASP A 176 -33.04 -4.64 -13.04
N ILE A 177 -32.23 -3.91 -13.82
CA ILE A 177 -32.69 -3.10 -14.96
C ILE A 177 -33.42 -3.98 -15.99
N LEU A 178 -32.87 -5.16 -16.32
CA LEU A 178 -33.51 -6.09 -17.26
C LEU A 178 -34.84 -6.63 -16.74
N THR A 179 -34.97 -6.87 -15.44
CA THR A 179 -36.26 -7.27 -14.85
C THR A 179 -37.29 -6.15 -14.93
N GLN A 180 -36.92 -4.89 -14.62
CA GLN A 180 -37.83 -3.74 -14.73
C GLN A 180 -38.31 -3.51 -16.17
N VAL A 181 -37.42 -3.64 -17.16
CA VAL A 181 -37.76 -3.57 -18.58
C VAL A 181 -38.76 -4.66 -18.97
N ARG A 182 -38.58 -5.88 -18.44
CA ARG A 182 -39.47 -7.01 -18.72
C ARG A 182 -40.85 -6.84 -18.10
N GLU A 183 -40.93 -6.17 -16.94
CA GLU A 183 -42.17 -5.85 -16.24
C GLU A 183 -42.89 -4.63 -16.85
N GLY A 184 -42.20 -3.84 -17.68
CA GLY A 184 -42.77 -2.71 -18.41
C GLY A 184 -42.81 -1.40 -17.63
N ASP A 185 -42.06 -1.28 -16.54
CA ASP A 185 -42.01 -0.08 -15.70
C ASP A 185 -41.02 0.98 -16.24
N TRP A 186 -41.33 1.50 -17.43
CA TRP A 186 -40.46 2.44 -18.16
C TRP A 186 -40.29 3.79 -17.46
N SER A 187 -41.29 4.22 -16.68
CA SER A 187 -41.24 5.47 -15.91
C SER A 187 -40.17 5.42 -14.82
N ALA A 188 -40.15 4.37 -14.01
CA ALA A 188 -39.17 4.21 -12.94
C ALA A 188 -37.74 4.10 -13.50
N LEU A 189 -37.59 3.44 -14.65
CA LEU A 189 -36.31 3.28 -15.34
C LEU A 189 -35.76 4.62 -15.85
N MET A 190 -36.59 5.41 -16.53
CA MET A 190 -36.19 6.70 -17.10
C MET A 190 -35.80 7.72 -16.02
N ASP A 191 -36.51 7.75 -14.90
CA ASP A 191 -36.24 8.68 -13.79
C ASP A 191 -34.89 8.41 -13.10
N THR A 192 -34.39 7.17 -13.17
CA THR A 192 -33.18 6.74 -12.44
C THR A 192 -31.94 6.58 -13.31
N MET A 193 -32.09 6.53 -14.64
CA MET A 193 -31.02 6.13 -15.56
C MET A 193 -29.79 7.06 -15.53
N ASP A 194 -29.99 8.38 -15.55
CA ASP A 194 -28.89 9.35 -15.49
C ASP A 194 -28.13 9.30 -14.16
N THR A 195 -28.88 9.18 -13.05
CA THR A 195 -28.31 9.04 -11.71
C THR A 195 -27.52 7.73 -11.59
N LEU A 196 -28.07 6.63 -12.13
CA LEU A 196 -27.43 5.32 -12.11
C LEU A 196 -26.12 5.33 -12.90
N LEU A 197 -26.10 5.94 -14.08
CA LEU A 197 -24.89 6.08 -14.88
C LEU A 197 -23.79 6.84 -14.11
N ALA A 198 -24.14 7.96 -13.48
CA ALA A 198 -23.19 8.74 -12.67
C ALA A 198 -22.63 7.93 -11.50
N VAL A 199 -23.48 7.17 -10.80
CA VAL A 199 -23.09 6.29 -9.68
C VAL A 199 -22.15 5.19 -10.16
N VAL A 200 -22.42 4.54 -11.29
CA VAL A 200 -21.57 3.49 -11.86
C VAL A 200 -20.20 4.04 -12.25
N VAL A 201 -20.14 5.21 -12.90
CA VAL A 201 -18.86 5.85 -13.26
C VAL A 201 -18.05 6.17 -12.01
N PHE A 202 -18.68 6.77 -10.99
CA PHE A 202 -18.02 7.05 -9.72
C PHE A 202 -17.52 5.77 -9.03
N PHE A 203 -18.36 4.73 -8.99
CA PHE A 203 -18.02 3.44 -8.40
C PHE A 203 -16.80 2.79 -9.07
N CYS A 204 -16.76 2.78 -10.40
CA CYS A 204 -15.63 2.30 -11.17
C CYS A 204 -14.35 3.12 -10.91
N ALA A 205 -14.47 4.45 -10.89
CA ALA A 205 -13.35 5.35 -10.63
C ALA A 205 -12.73 5.10 -9.24
N VAL A 206 -13.56 5.01 -8.21
CA VAL A 206 -13.10 4.73 -6.83
C VAL A 206 -12.45 3.34 -6.73
N THR A 207 -13.06 2.32 -7.33
CA THR A 207 -12.53 0.96 -7.31
C THR A 207 -11.14 0.89 -7.95
N LEU A 208 -10.95 1.54 -9.11
CA LEU A 208 -9.66 1.61 -9.79
C LEU A 208 -8.64 2.42 -8.97
N ALA A 209 -9.05 3.58 -8.44
CA ALA A 209 -8.18 4.44 -7.65
C ALA A 209 -7.66 3.72 -6.39
N LEU A 210 -8.53 3.03 -5.65
CA LEU A 210 -8.14 2.29 -4.45
C LEU A 210 -7.17 1.14 -4.76
N ASN A 211 -7.45 0.36 -5.82
CA ASN A 211 -6.56 -0.72 -6.24
C ASN A 211 -5.20 -0.20 -6.74
N LEU A 212 -5.17 0.90 -7.50
CA LEU A 212 -3.94 1.55 -7.95
C LEU A 212 -3.12 2.07 -6.76
N LEU A 213 -3.78 2.74 -5.82
CA LEU A 213 -3.14 3.30 -4.63
C LEU A 213 -2.56 2.19 -3.74
N ALA A 214 -3.29 1.10 -3.54
CA ALA A 214 -2.79 -0.09 -2.85
C ALA A 214 -1.57 -0.71 -3.58
N ALA A 215 -1.60 -0.80 -4.90
CA ALA A 215 -0.49 -1.33 -5.70
C ALA A 215 0.77 -0.44 -5.69
N VAL A 216 0.61 0.89 -5.72
CA VAL A 216 1.72 1.84 -5.64
C VAL A 216 2.36 1.80 -4.25
N LEU A 217 1.55 1.89 -3.19
CA LEU A 217 2.06 1.91 -1.81
C LEU A 217 2.58 0.53 -1.35
N GLY A 218 2.07 -0.56 -1.91
CA GLY A 218 2.58 -1.91 -1.68
C GLY A 218 3.95 -2.19 -2.31
N ARG A 219 4.33 -1.48 -3.38
CA ARG A 219 5.65 -1.64 -4.04
C ARG A 219 6.81 -1.07 -3.23
N TYR A 220 6.56 -0.10 -2.36
CA TYR A 220 7.59 0.54 -1.50
C TYR A 220 8.12 -0.35 -0.36
N ARG A 221 7.75 -1.64 -0.31
CA ARG A 221 8.18 -2.60 0.72
C ARG A 221 8.98 -3.79 0.15
N LYS A 222 9.27 -3.81 -1.15
CA LYS A 222 10.17 -4.79 -1.79
C LYS A 222 11.50 -4.13 -2.11
#